data_AF-A0A0F8Z523-F1
#
_entry.id   AF-A0A0F8Z523-F1
#
_cell.length_a   1.000
_cell.length_b   1.000
_cell.length_c   1.000
_cell.angle_alpha   90.00
_cell.angle_beta   90.00
_cell.angle_gamma   90.00
#
_symmetry.space_group_name_H-M   'P 1'
#
loop_
_entity.id
_entity.type
_entity.pdbx_description
1 polymer ?
#
loop_
_entity_poly.entity_id
_entity_poly.type
_entity_poly.pdbx_seq_one_letter_code
_entity_poly.pdbx_strand_id
1 'polypeptide(L)'
;PQLVEDAKIEIEMCDIVLVNFIRPSVGTSMEILYSWERGKRVITVCEEDPRDGWLVYHSHHLYRTLDEAYEKIFDLRKEYEHLG
;
A
#
# COMPACT_ATOMS: atom_id res chain seq x y z
N PRO A 1 21.33 2.34 0.28
CA PRO A 1 21.60 2.10 1.72
C PRO A 1 21.03 0.74 2.12
N GLN A 2 21.59 0.02 3.12
CA GLN A 2 21.07 -1.30 3.51
C GLN A 2 19.58 -1.24 3.88
N LEU A 3 19.17 -0.22 4.62
CA LEU A 3 17.77 0.05 4.97
C LEU A 3 16.82 0.04 3.75
N VAL A 4 17.28 0.54 2.60
CA VAL A 4 16.48 0.58 1.36
C VAL A 4 16.38 -0.81 0.72
N GLU A 5 17.44 -1.61 0.79
CA GLU A 5 17.43 -2.97 0.24
C GLU A 5 16.56 -3.89 1.12
N ASP A 6 16.61 -3.74 2.43
CA ASP A 6 15.76 -4.49 3.36
C ASP A 6 14.27 -4.21 3.10
N ALA A 7 13.90 -2.93 2.93
CA ALA A 7 12.53 -2.54 2.61
C ALA A 7 12.04 -3.14 1.27
N LYS A 8 12.91 -3.20 0.24
CA LYS A 8 12.56 -3.84 -1.03
C LYS A 8 12.30 -5.34 -0.88
N ILE A 9 13.11 -6.03 -0.06
CA ILE A 9 12.94 -7.47 0.21
C ILE A 9 11.61 -7.70 0.92
N GLU A 10 11.26 -6.90 1.92
CA GLU A 10 9.97 -6.98 2.62
C GLU A 10 8.79 -6.76 1.66
N ILE A 11 8.89 -5.77 0.77
CA ILE A 11 7.87 -5.52 -0.26
C ILE A 11 7.74 -6.72 -1.22
N GLU A 12 8.87 -7.31 -1.65
CA GLU A 12 8.85 -8.47 -2.55
C GLU A 12 8.20 -9.70 -1.91
N MET A 13 8.32 -9.87 -0.59
CA MET A 13 7.76 -10.98 0.17
C MET A 13 6.28 -10.82 0.56
N CYS A 14 5.71 -9.62 0.46
CA CYS A 14 4.31 -9.39 0.79
C CYS A 14 3.39 -9.44 -0.43
N ASP A 15 2.08 -9.63 -0.23
CA ASP A 15 1.07 -9.52 -1.29
C ASP A 15 0.43 -8.12 -1.34
N ILE A 16 0.28 -7.52 -0.15
CA ILE A 16 -0.39 -6.24 0.07
C ILE A 16 0.54 -5.32 0.86
N VAL A 17 0.68 -4.08 0.38
CA VAL A 17 1.37 -3.00 1.07
C VAL A 17 0.33 -2.03 1.62
N LEU A 18 0.22 -1.96 2.94
CA LEU A 18 -0.63 -0.99 3.64
C LEU A 18 0.20 0.26 3.95
N VAL A 19 -0.15 1.38 3.35
CA VAL A 19 0.57 2.64 3.45
C VAL A 19 -0.16 3.59 4.38
N ASN A 20 0.50 4.01 5.46
CA ASN A 20 0.03 5.10 6.30
C ASN A 20 0.56 6.44 5.77
N PHE A 21 -0.25 7.14 4.98
CA PHE A 21 0.11 8.39 4.32
C PHE A 21 -0.32 9.64 5.14
N ILE A 22 -0.44 9.53 6.46
CA ILE A 22 -0.72 10.68 7.35
C ILE A 22 0.50 11.59 7.49
N ARG A 23 1.71 11.01 7.51
CA ARG A 23 3.00 11.74 7.54
C ARG A 23 3.96 11.15 6.52
N PRO A 24 3.72 11.40 5.22
CA PRO A 24 4.50 10.77 4.17
C PRO A 24 5.93 11.29 4.14
N SER A 25 6.85 10.41 3.77
CA SER A 25 8.23 10.75 3.46
C SER A 25 8.55 10.45 2.00
N VAL A 26 9.69 10.97 1.51
CA VAL A 26 10.21 10.54 0.20
C VAL A 26 10.37 9.03 0.15
N GLY A 27 10.80 8.40 1.25
CA GLY A 27 10.89 6.93 1.35
C GLY A 27 9.54 6.25 1.11
N THR A 28 8.47 6.75 1.75
CA THR A 28 7.11 6.23 1.58
C THR A 28 6.62 6.34 0.14
N SER A 29 6.89 7.46 -0.54
CA SER A 29 6.57 7.61 -1.97
C SER A 29 7.35 6.62 -2.85
N MET A 30 8.62 6.38 -2.54
CA MET A 30 9.44 5.39 -3.24
C MET A 30 8.95 3.96 -3.00
N GLU A 31 8.51 3.64 -1.79
CA GLU A 31 7.93 2.34 -1.44
C GLU A 31 6.60 2.11 -2.16
N ILE A 32 5.72 3.12 -2.25
CA ILE A 32 4.48 3.06 -3.04
C ILE A 32 4.80 2.72 -4.51
N LEU A 33 5.70 3.49 -5.13
CA LEU A 33 6.04 3.31 -6.54
C LEU A 33 6.67 1.92 -6.79
N TYR A 34 7.63 1.51 -5.95
CA TYR A 34 8.28 0.21 -6.06
C TYR A 34 7.27 -0.95 -5.94
N SER A 35 6.34 -0.84 -5.00
CA SER A 35 5.28 -1.82 -4.79
C SER A 35 4.37 -1.93 -6.01
N TRP A 36 3.95 -0.79 -6.57
CA TRP A 36 3.11 -0.72 -7.77
C TRP A 36 3.79 -1.37 -8.98
N GLU A 37 5.06 -1.03 -9.25
CA GLU A 37 5.82 -1.59 -10.37
C GLU A 37 6.03 -3.10 -10.28
N ARG A 38 5.96 -3.68 -9.07
CA ARG A 38 6.06 -5.13 -8.83
C ARG A 38 4.70 -5.82 -8.72
N GLY A 39 3.61 -5.14 -9.07
CA GLY A 39 2.27 -5.69 -9.07
C GLY A 39 1.73 -6.00 -7.67
N LYS A 40 2.30 -5.40 -6.63
CA LYS A 40 1.80 -5.53 -5.26
C LYS A 40 0.53 -4.72 -5.10
N ARG A 41 -0.40 -5.20 -4.28
CA ARG A 41 -1.63 -4.47 -3.98
C ARG A 41 -1.32 -3.34 -2.99
N VAL A 42 -1.36 -2.10 -3.47
CA VAL A 42 -1.14 -0.90 -2.63
C VAL A 42 -2.47 -0.41 -2.07
N ILE A 43 -2.59 -0.40 -0.74
CA ILE A 43 -3.73 0.15 0.00
C ILE A 43 -3.23 1.32 0.82
N THR A 44 -3.77 2.51 0.58
CA THR A 44 -3.28 3.76 1.18
C THR A 44 -4.30 4.35 2.13
N VAL A 45 -3.83 4.81 3.29
CA VAL A 45 -4.62 5.58 4.26
C VAL A 45 -4.16 7.04 4.23
N CYS A 46 -5.07 7.94 3.89
CA CYS A 46 -4.83 9.38 3.79
C CYS A 46 -6.04 10.13 4.36
N GLU A 47 -5.85 10.98 5.38
CA GLU A 47 -6.95 11.68 6.06
C GLU A 47 -7.66 12.69 5.14
N GLU A 48 -6.91 13.37 4.28
CA GLU A 48 -7.43 14.35 3.34
C GLU A 48 -7.68 13.73 1.96
N ASP A 49 -8.65 14.26 1.22
CA ASP A 49 -8.89 13.88 -0.17
C ASP A 49 -7.66 14.22 -1.03
N PRO A 50 -6.90 13.20 -1.51
CA PRO A 50 -5.63 13.47 -2.13
C PRO A 50 -5.83 13.98 -3.55
N ARG A 51 -5.51 15.25 -3.75
CA ARG A 51 -5.40 15.85 -5.10
C ARG A 51 -4.08 15.49 -5.79
N ASP A 52 -3.23 14.69 -5.14
CA ASP A 52 -1.96 14.24 -5.70
C ASP A 52 -2.20 13.08 -6.69
N GLY A 53 -2.02 13.37 -7.98
CA GLY A 53 -2.20 12.39 -9.05
C GLY A 53 -1.27 11.19 -8.93
N TRP A 54 -0.07 11.33 -8.36
CA TRP A 54 0.83 10.19 -8.15
C TRP A 54 0.29 9.25 -7.07
N LEU A 55 -0.18 9.81 -5.96
CA LEU A 55 -0.75 8.99 -4.88
C LEU A 55 -2.00 8.25 -5.34
N VAL A 56 -2.92 8.96 -6.02
CA VAL A 56 -4.17 8.38 -6.52
C VAL A 56 -3.89 7.31 -7.57
N TYR A 57 -2.99 7.57 -8.51
CA TYR A 57 -2.70 6.61 -9.58
C TYR A 57 -2.02 5.34 -9.06
N HIS A 58 -1.11 5.45 -8.09
CA HIS A 58 -0.35 4.32 -7.57
C HIS A 58 -0.98 3.65 -6.33
N SER A 59 -2.22 4.00 -6.00
CA SER A 59 -3.01 3.37 -4.94
C SER A 59 -4.15 2.56 -5.57
N HIS A 60 -4.25 1.27 -5.25
CA HIS A 60 -5.38 0.45 -5.72
C HIS A 60 -6.64 0.72 -4.89
N HIS A 61 -6.44 1.01 -3.61
CA HIS A 61 -7.50 1.44 -2.70
C HIS A 61 -6.99 2.59 -1.86
N LEU A 62 -7.87 3.56 -1.59
CA LEU A 62 -7.56 4.72 -0.78
C LEU A 62 -8.67 4.92 0.25
N TYR A 63 -8.26 5.01 1.51
CA TYR A 63 -9.13 5.07 2.67
C TYR A 63 -8.74 6.24 3.57
N ARG A 64 -9.66 6.69 4.43
CA ARG A 64 -9.39 7.75 5.39
C ARG A 64 -8.89 7.24 6.72
N THR A 65 -9.20 5.98 7.04
CA THR A 65 -8.81 5.35 8.30
C THR A 65 -8.13 4.01 8.08
N LEU A 66 -7.34 3.58 9.07
CA LEU A 66 -6.77 2.24 9.08
C LEU A 66 -7.83 1.15 9.19
N ASP A 67 -8.93 1.42 9.89
CA ASP A 67 -10.02 0.44 10.06
C ASP A 67 -10.66 0.08 8.71
N GLU A 68 -10.99 1.09 7.88
CA GLU A 68 -11.49 0.88 6.52
C GLU A 68 -10.51 0.09 5.65
N ALA A 69 -9.21 0.37 5.79
CA ALA A 69 -8.17 -0.36 5.07
C ALA A 69 -8.04 -1.82 5.55
N TYR A 70 -8.15 -2.07 6.85
CA TYR A 70 -8.12 -3.43 7.40
C TYR A 70 -9.33 -4.25 6.98
N GLU A 71 -10.52 -3.67 6.98
CA GLU A 71 -11.73 -4.33 6.45
C GLU A 71 -11.49 -4.82 5.02
N LYS A 72 -10.92 -3.95 4.16
CA LYS A 72 -10.59 -4.36 2.79
C LYS A 72 -9.57 -5.49 2.72
N ILE A 73 -8.54 -5.47 3.55
CA ILE A 73 -7.52 -6.54 3.60
C ILE A 73 -8.16 -7.86 4.03
N PHE A 74 -9.03 -7.85 5.03
CA PHE A 74 -9.73 -9.06 5.47
C PHE A 74 -10.65 -9.63 4.40
N ASP A 75 -11.35 -8.77 3.65
CA ASP A 75 -12.20 -9.21 2.56
C ASP A 75 -11.40 -9.81 1.41
N LEU A 76 -10.29 -9.17 1.01
CA LEU A 76 -9.37 -9.73 0.02
C LEU A 76 -8.85 -11.10 0.47
N ARG A 77 -8.45 -11.25 1.73
CA ARG A 77 -7.99 -12.54 2.26
C ARG A 77 -9.05 -13.63 2.15
N LYS A 78 -10.31 -13.34 2.48
CA LYS A 78 -11.41 -14.30 2.32
C LYS A 78 -11.56 -14.73 0.86
N GLU A 79 -11.51 -13.78 -0.08
CA GLU A 79 -11.57 -14.09 -1.53
C GLU A 79 -10.45 -15.06 -1.95
N TYR A 80 -9.22 -14.85 -1.48
CA TYR A 80 -8.10 -15.76 -1.73
C TYR A 80 -8.32 -17.16 -1.12
N GLU A 81 -8.81 -17.25 0.11
CA GLU A 81 -9.09 -18.53 0.78
C GLU A 81 -10.21 -19.34 0.11
N HIS A 82 -11.12 -18.70 -0.65
CA HIS A 82 -12.19 -19.39 -1.39
C HIS A 82 -11.76 -19.86 -2.80
N LEU A 83 -10.61 -19.42 -3.28
CA LEU A 83 -10.07 -19.77 -4.60
C LEU A 83 -9.01 -20.89 -4.56
N GLY A 84 -8.56 -21.28 -3.36
CA GLY A 84 -7.62 -22.39 -3.11
C GLY A 84 -8.31 -23.62 -2.55
#